data_AF-A0A847NF73-F1
#
_entry.id   AF-A0A847NF73-F1
#
_cell.length_a   1.000
_cell.length_b   1.000
_cell.length_c   1.000
_cell.angle_alpha   90.00
_cell.angle_beta   90.00
_cell.angle_gamma   90.00
#
_symmetry.space_group_name_H-M   'P 1'
#
loop_
_entity.id
_entity.type
_entity.pdbx_description
1 polymer ?
#
loop_
_entity_poly.entity_id
_entity_poly.type
_entity_poly.pdbx_seq_one_letter_code
_entity_poly.pdbx_strand_id
1 'polypeptide(L)'
;MLIKYGKVIIDNRASQVDKPFTYIIDKDLIDIVKIGMRVIVPFGQGNKLTKGIVVEILDEYESECKLKKIIDVLDDKPLISKELIDLSKWIKENYLSSYLDAIQLVLPPGDFKEVSTFIETTDNKDYKNLTNDEIKIMDLLNSRGKILLEDLKKEIKISGISKILNVLEDKKLLVTTIEIKTTIEKKLERWIKLINNGKPLEEILEGINKGASKQREIIEFLYDVGEISFKELSSSLNASSYSIKSLENKG
;
A
#
# COMPACT_ATOMS: atom_id res chain seq x y z
N MET A 1 29.27 14.01 2.36
CA MET A 1 27.84 13.68 2.16
C MET A 1 27.42 12.81 3.31
N LEU A 2 26.36 13.15 4.05
CA LEU A 2 25.77 12.18 4.98
C LEU A 2 25.21 11.04 4.13
N ILE A 3 25.71 9.83 4.33
CA ILE A 3 25.13 8.60 3.80
C ILE A 3 24.57 7.88 5.01
N LYS A 4 23.32 7.44 4.93
CA LYS A 4 22.71 6.60 5.97
C LYS A 4 22.38 5.24 5.40
N TYR A 5 22.23 4.27 6.28
CA TYR A 5 21.95 2.90 5.89
C TYR A 5 20.70 2.40 6.61
N GLY A 6 19.77 1.81 5.87
CA GLY A 6 18.56 1.23 6.43
C GLY A 6 18.71 -0.29 6.53
N LYS A 7 18.49 -0.86 7.72
CA LYS A 7 18.25 -2.31 7.84
C LYS A 7 16.78 -2.57 7.57
N VAL A 8 16.51 -3.43 6.60
CA VAL A 8 15.16 -3.68 6.08
C VAL A 8 14.83 -5.17 6.20
N ILE A 9 13.71 -5.48 6.85
CA ILE A 9 13.09 -6.81 6.79
C ILE A 9 12.30 -6.90 5.49
N ILE A 10 12.64 -7.88 4.66
CA ILE A 10 12.05 -8.05 3.33
C ILE A 10 10.78 -8.87 3.43
N ASP A 11 9.76 -8.47 2.68
CA ASP A 11 8.51 -9.23 2.51
C ASP A 11 8.78 -10.48 1.64
N ASN A 12 9.43 -11.47 2.24
CA ASN A 12 9.74 -12.75 1.65
C ASN A 12 9.64 -13.86 2.71
N ARG A 13 8.84 -14.89 2.41
CA ARG A 13 8.55 -16.00 3.34
C ARG A 13 9.59 -17.11 3.36
N ALA A 14 10.67 -17.02 2.59
CA ALA A 14 11.72 -18.03 2.63
C ALA A 14 12.54 -17.92 3.93
N SER A 15 12.65 -19.02 4.67
CA SER A 15 13.31 -19.05 5.98
C SER A 15 14.77 -18.57 5.97
N GLN A 16 15.50 -18.81 4.89
CA GLN A 16 16.91 -18.38 4.73
C GLN A 16 17.09 -16.86 4.65
N VAL A 17 16.01 -16.11 4.44
CA VAL A 17 16.04 -14.65 4.32
C VAL A 17 15.34 -13.94 5.48
N ASP A 18 15.02 -14.67 6.57
CA ASP A 18 14.42 -14.10 7.77
C ASP A 18 15.45 -13.33 8.63
N LYS A 19 15.99 -12.26 8.07
CA LYS A 19 16.91 -11.33 8.75
C LYS A 19 16.88 -9.96 8.08
N PRO A 20 17.27 -8.89 8.78
CA PRO A 20 17.39 -7.58 8.16
C PRO A 20 18.51 -7.57 7.11
N PHE A 21 18.27 -6.93 5.99
CA PHE A 21 19.27 -6.64 4.96
C PHE A 21 19.57 -5.15 4.94
N THR A 22 20.84 -4.80 4.79
CA THR A 22 21.27 -3.40 4.78
C THR A 22 21.18 -2.81 3.38
N TYR A 23 20.61 -1.61 3.27
CA TYR A 23 20.52 -0.83 2.05
C TYR A 23 21.05 0.58 2.27
N ILE A 24 21.58 1.19 1.22
CA ILE A 24 21.93 2.62 1.22
C ILE A 24 20.64 3.44 1.15
N ILE A 25 20.56 4.48 1.99
CA ILE A 25 19.54 5.53 1.91
C ILE A 25 20.14 6.67 1.11
N ASP A 26 19.63 6.89 -0.10
CA ASP A 26 20.08 7.98 -0.96
C ASP A 26 19.73 9.35 -0.37
N LYS A 27 20.52 10.36 -0.72
CA LYS A 27 20.38 11.74 -0.21
C LYS A 27 18.96 12.30 -0.27
N ASP A 28 18.20 11.94 -1.31
CA ASP A 28 16.85 12.44 -1.56
C ASP A 28 15.81 11.77 -0.62
N LEU A 29 16.19 10.67 0.02
CA LEU A 29 15.36 9.88 0.94
C LEU A 29 15.81 9.99 2.41
N ILE A 30 16.95 10.61 2.71
CA ILE A 30 17.51 10.64 4.08
C ILE A 30 16.55 11.27 5.09
N ASP A 31 15.86 12.34 4.72
CA ASP A 31 14.93 13.04 5.62
C ASP A 31 13.53 12.40 5.65
N ILE A 32 13.25 11.51 4.71
CA ILE A 32 11.94 10.87 4.52
C ILE A 32 11.92 9.51 5.22
N VAL A 33 12.94 8.69 5.00
CA VAL A 33 13.01 7.32 5.52
C VAL A 33 13.15 7.34 7.04
N LYS A 34 12.18 6.72 7.71
CA LYS A 34 12.16 6.54 9.16
C LYS A 34 11.98 5.07 9.53
N ILE A 35 12.42 4.72 10.73
CA ILE A 35 12.16 3.39 11.32
C ILE A 35 10.64 3.16 11.35
N GLY A 36 10.20 1.95 10.99
CA GLY A 36 8.80 1.56 10.95
C GLY A 36 8.05 1.92 9.65
N MET A 37 8.74 2.51 8.67
CA MET A 37 8.17 2.75 7.33
C MET A 37 8.40 1.57 6.39
N ARG A 38 7.47 1.38 5.46
CA ARG A 38 7.62 0.45 4.34
C ARG A 38 8.38 1.11 3.20
N VAL A 39 9.25 0.33 2.58
CA VAL A 39 10.13 0.77 1.50
C VAL A 39 10.12 -0.21 0.34
N ILE A 40 10.49 0.26 -0.84
CA ILE A 40 10.77 -0.57 -2.02
C ILE A 40 12.26 -0.75 -2.17
N VAL A 41 12.69 -2.00 -2.27
CA VAL A 41 14.09 -2.38 -2.40
C VAL A 41 14.29 -3.51 -3.42
N PRO A 42 15.39 -3.55 -4.18
CA PRO A 42 15.69 -4.64 -5.08
C PRO A 42 16.28 -5.83 -4.31
N PHE A 43 15.60 -6.97 -4.30
CA PHE A 43 15.99 -8.15 -3.53
C PHE A 43 16.46 -9.33 -4.41
N GLY A 44 17.40 -10.12 -3.87
CA GLY A 44 17.96 -11.31 -4.53
C GLY A 44 18.81 -11.03 -5.78
N GLN A 45 19.24 -12.09 -6.47
CA GLN A 45 20.09 -11.98 -7.67
C GLN A 45 19.35 -11.36 -8.87
N GLY A 46 18.04 -11.54 -8.95
CA GLY A 46 17.22 -11.01 -10.04
C GLY A 46 16.76 -9.57 -9.86
N ASN A 47 17.28 -8.84 -8.86
CA ASN A 47 16.88 -7.47 -8.52
C ASN A 47 15.36 -7.27 -8.45
N LYS A 48 14.60 -8.28 -7.97
CA LYS A 48 13.13 -8.15 -7.90
C LYS A 48 12.81 -7.05 -6.90
N LEU A 49 12.13 -6.00 -7.35
CA LEU A 49 11.61 -4.96 -6.48
C LEU A 49 10.60 -5.60 -5.52
N THR A 50 10.90 -5.45 -4.23
CA THR A 50 10.19 -6.11 -3.14
C THR A 50 9.94 -5.10 -2.04
N LYS A 51 8.82 -5.25 -1.35
CA LYS A 51 8.51 -4.47 -0.16
C LYS A 51 9.39 -4.90 1.00
N GLY A 52 9.68 -3.98 1.89
CA GLY A 52 10.27 -4.28 3.17
C GLY A 52 9.96 -3.22 4.19
N ILE A 53 10.32 -3.46 5.45
CA ILE A 53 10.10 -2.54 6.57
C ILE A 53 11.45 -2.17 7.16
N VAL A 54 11.69 -0.87 7.31
CA VAL A 54 12.90 -0.34 7.93
C VAL A 54 12.84 -0.57 9.43
N VAL A 55 13.74 -1.41 9.96
CA VAL A 55 13.78 -1.77 11.39
C VAL A 55 14.87 -1.03 12.17
N GLU A 56 15.85 -0.48 11.45
CA GLU A 56 16.99 0.24 12.02
C GLU A 56 17.57 1.18 10.95
N ILE A 57 18.10 2.32 11.39
CA ILE A 57 18.88 3.24 10.55
C ILE A 57 20.25 3.41 11.21
N LEU A 58 21.30 3.29 10.40
CA LEU A 58 22.69 3.43 10.81
C LEU A 58 23.29 4.66 10.14
N ASP A 59 24.12 5.40 10.89
CA ASP A 59 24.92 6.50 10.34
C ASP A 59 26.20 6.00 9.67
N GLU A 60 26.71 4.83 10.10
CA GLU A 60 27.91 4.21 9.55
C GLU A 60 27.67 2.72 9.31
N TYR A 61 28.23 2.21 8.21
CA TYR A 61 28.18 0.79 7.89
C TYR A 61 29.40 0.40 7.05
N GLU A 62 30.22 -0.49 7.60
CA GLU A 62 31.34 -1.07 6.89
C GLU A 62 30.95 -2.42 6.28
N SER A 63 31.14 -2.54 4.97
CA SER A 63 30.99 -3.81 4.27
C SER A 63 31.86 -3.85 3.02
N GLU A 64 32.47 -5.01 2.79
CA GLU A 64 33.18 -5.32 1.54
C GLU A 64 32.22 -5.58 0.37
N CYS A 65 30.92 -5.71 0.64
CA CYS A 65 29.90 -6.00 -0.35
C CYS A 65 29.29 -4.73 -0.93
N LYS A 66 29.06 -4.71 -2.25
CA LYS A 66 28.29 -3.64 -2.89
C LYS A 66 26.84 -3.66 -2.41
N LEU A 67 26.44 -2.64 -1.66
CA LEU A 67 25.08 -2.49 -1.20
C LEU A 67 24.16 -1.99 -2.31
N LYS A 68 22.90 -2.45 -2.24
CA LYS A 68 21.81 -1.91 -3.03
C LYS A 68 21.17 -0.72 -2.30
N LYS A 69 20.34 0.05 -3.01
CA LYS A 69 19.70 1.26 -2.49
C LYS A 69 18.23 1.04 -2.19
N ILE A 70 17.70 1.81 -1.24
CA ILE A 70 16.26 2.02 -1.12
C ILE A 70 15.80 2.83 -2.33
N ILE A 71 14.77 2.35 -3.01
CA ILE A 71 14.26 2.96 -4.25
C ILE A 71 13.16 3.97 -3.92
N ASP A 72 12.28 3.62 -2.98
CA ASP A 72 11.13 4.45 -2.65
C ASP A 72 10.58 4.15 -1.24
N VAL A 73 9.78 5.06 -0.70
CA VAL A 73 9.08 4.94 0.59
C VAL A 73 7.57 4.91 0.31
N LEU A 74 6.88 3.89 0.83
CA LEU A 74 5.46 3.70 0.57
C LEU A 74 4.55 4.51 1.51
N ASP A 75 5.10 4.99 2.61
CA ASP A 75 4.37 5.62 3.71
C ASP A 75 4.77 7.10 3.88
N ASP A 76 3.80 7.92 4.26
CA ASP A 76 4.01 9.30 4.69
C ASP A 76 4.57 9.39 6.11
N LYS A 77 4.27 8.39 6.96
CA LYS A 77 4.72 8.27 8.35
C LYS A 77 5.01 6.81 8.74
N PRO A 78 5.80 6.56 9.80
CA PRO A 78 5.97 5.20 10.31
C PRO A 78 4.64 4.54 10.64
N LEU A 79 4.46 3.29 10.18
CA LEU A 79 3.27 2.50 10.49
C LEU A 79 3.35 1.80 11.83
N ILE A 80 4.56 1.47 12.26
CA ILE A 80 4.84 0.81 13.53
C ILE A 80 5.96 1.56 14.25
N SER A 81 5.89 1.58 15.57
CA SER A 81 6.90 2.23 16.41
C SER A 81 8.12 1.33 16.60
N LYS A 82 9.21 1.90 17.13
CA LYS A 82 10.41 1.14 17.46
C LYS A 82 10.13 0.06 18.51
N GLU A 83 9.28 0.36 19.49
CA GLU A 83 8.88 -0.57 20.55
C GLU A 83 8.16 -1.79 19.98
N LEU A 84 7.30 -1.61 18.97
CA LEU A 84 6.63 -2.71 18.28
C LEU A 84 7.62 -3.55 17.47
N ILE A 85 8.60 -2.94 16.83
CA ILE A 85 9.66 -3.65 16.09
C ILE A 85 10.53 -4.49 17.04
N ASP A 86 10.85 -3.94 18.21
CA ASP A 86 11.62 -4.63 19.24
C ASP A 86 10.80 -5.77 19.87
N LEU A 87 9.49 -5.56 20.08
CA LEU A 87 8.55 -6.62 20.48
C LEU A 87 8.50 -7.74 19.43
N SER A 88 8.38 -7.41 18.14
CA SER A 88 8.40 -8.41 17.07
C SER A 88 9.72 -9.19 17.03
N LYS A 89 10.85 -8.53 17.32
CA LYS A 89 12.16 -9.20 17.43
C LYS A 89 12.17 -10.18 18.62
N TRP A 90 11.64 -9.75 19.77
CA TRP A 90 11.50 -10.62 20.93
C TRP A 90 10.59 -11.83 20.64
N ILE A 91 9.47 -11.63 19.94
CA ILE A 91 8.57 -12.73 19.54
C ILE A 91 9.30 -13.75 18.65
N LYS A 92 10.06 -13.27 17.65
CA LYS A 92 10.90 -14.12 16.79
C LYS A 92 11.84 -14.99 17.62
N GLU A 93 12.56 -14.38 18.57
CA GLU A 93 13.57 -15.05 19.39
C GLU A 93 12.98 -16.07 20.38
N ASN A 94 11.72 -15.91 20.79
CA ASN A 94 11.10 -16.73 21.84
C ASN A 94 10.08 -17.77 21.33
N TYR A 95 9.52 -17.60 20.13
CA TYR A 95 8.38 -18.41 19.66
C TYR A 95 8.61 -19.14 18.33
N LEU A 96 9.86 -19.33 17.90
CA LEU A 96 10.19 -20.00 16.63
C LEU A 96 9.42 -19.43 15.42
N SER A 97 9.10 -18.14 15.46
CA SER A 97 8.42 -17.43 14.40
C SER A 97 9.42 -16.69 13.51
N SER A 98 9.03 -16.38 12.27
CA SER A 98 9.85 -15.49 11.45
C SER A 98 9.71 -14.05 11.93
N TYR A 99 10.75 -13.24 11.74
CA TYR A 99 10.69 -11.83 12.05
C TYR A 99 9.62 -11.13 11.21
N LEU A 100 9.48 -11.54 9.95
CA LEU A 100 8.44 -11.01 9.06
C LEU A 100 7.04 -11.28 9.62
N ASP A 101 6.74 -12.52 10.06
CA ASP A 101 5.43 -12.86 10.63
C ASP A 101 5.16 -12.05 11.91
N ALA A 102 6.15 -11.94 12.79
CA ALA A 102 6.02 -11.15 14.02
C ALA A 102 5.81 -9.66 13.75
N ILE A 103 6.42 -9.11 12.70
CA ILE A 103 6.18 -7.72 12.26
C ILE A 103 4.78 -7.58 11.63
N GLN A 104 4.33 -8.54 10.83
CA GLN A 104 3.02 -8.48 10.20
C GLN A 104 1.86 -8.42 11.21
N LEU A 105 2.03 -9.02 12.40
CA LEU A 105 1.03 -8.97 13.47
C LEU A 105 0.87 -7.60 14.13
N VAL A 106 1.91 -6.76 14.09
CA VAL A 106 1.90 -5.41 14.69
C VAL A 106 1.62 -4.32 13.66
N LEU A 107 1.61 -4.66 12.37
CA LEU A 107 1.20 -3.73 11.32
C LEU A 107 -0.30 -3.44 11.40
N PRO A 108 -0.73 -2.21 11.07
CA PRO A 108 -2.15 -1.90 10.98
C PRO A 108 -2.83 -2.81 9.94
N PRO A 109 -4.06 -3.27 10.21
CA PRO A 109 -4.80 -4.14 9.31
C PRO A 109 -5.08 -3.40 8.02
N GLY A 110 -4.81 -4.07 6.90
CA GLY A 110 -5.10 -3.51 5.61
C GLY A 110 -4.24 -2.28 5.31
N ASP A 111 -3.07 -2.54 4.76
CA ASP A 111 -2.48 -1.71 3.72
C ASP A 111 -1.35 -2.55 3.12
N PHE A 112 -1.62 -3.26 2.03
CA PHE A 112 -0.54 -3.75 1.20
C PHE A 112 -0.72 -3.01 -0.11
N LYS A 113 -0.03 -1.88 -0.27
CA LYS A 113 0.09 -1.34 -1.62
C LYS A 113 0.71 -2.45 -2.48
N GLU A 114 -0.02 -2.92 -3.48
CA GLU A 114 0.50 -3.87 -4.44
C GLU A 114 1.54 -3.13 -5.26
N VAL A 115 2.73 -3.71 -5.32
CA VAL A 115 3.87 -3.14 -6.05
C VAL A 115 4.00 -3.96 -7.31
N SER A 116 3.61 -3.36 -8.41
CA SER A 116 3.71 -3.95 -9.73
C SER A 116 4.89 -3.30 -10.46
N THR A 117 5.80 -4.14 -10.92
CA THR A 117 6.91 -3.70 -11.78
C THR A 117 6.48 -3.85 -13.23
N PHE A 118 6.49 -2.75 -13.96
CA PHE A 118 6.24 -2.72 -15.39
C PHE A 118 7.54 -2.47 -16.14
N ILE A 119 7.63 -3.04 -17.35
CA ILE A 119 8.75 -2.87 -18.25
C ILE A 119 8.21 -2.36 -19.58
N GLU A 120 8.90 -1.38 -20.15
CA GLU A 120 8.62 -0.85 -21.47
C GLU A 120 9.94 -0.49 -22.18
N THR A 121 9.88 -0.40 -23.50
CA THR A 121 11.02 0.07 -24.30
C THR A 121 11.20 1.57 -24.16
N THR A 122 12.44 2.02 -24.24
CA THR A 122 12.76 3.44 -24.36
C THR A 122 12.73 3.88 -25.83
N ASP A 123 12.87 5.18 -26.09
CA ASP A 123 13.03 5.71 -27.45
C ASP A 123 14.35 5.30 -28.13
N ASN A 124 15.29 4.73 -27.37
CA ASN A 124 16.56 4.25 -27.89
C ASN A 124 16.37 2.94 -28.68
N LYS A 125 16.56 3.01 -30.00
CA LYS A 125 16.44 1.88 -30.93
C LYS A 125 17.79 1.28 -31.36
N ASP A 126 18.84 1.46 -30.56
CA ASP A 126 20.14 0.87 -30.87
C ASP A 126 20.17 -0.64 -30.57
N TYR A 127 19.52 -1.41 -31.45
CA TYR A 127 19.41 -2.88 -31.36
C TYR A 127 20.67 -3.62 -31.81
N LYS A 128 21.83 -2.96 -31.82
CA LYS A 128 23.09 -3.59 -32.22
C LYS A 128 23.57 -4.56 -31.15
N ASN A 129 24.07 -5.72 -31.59
CA ASN A 129 24.64 -6.76 -30.73
C ASN A 129 23.67 -7.29 -29.65
N LEU A 130 22.40 -7.46 -30.02
CA LEU A 130 21.44 -8.18 -29.19
C LEU A 130 21.50 -9.69 -29.48
N THR A 131 21.43 -10.46 -28.40
CA THR A 131 21.24 -11.91 -28.44
C THR A 131 19.82 -12.27 -28.87
N ASN A 132 19.60 -13.51 -29.31
CA ASN A 132 18.27 -13.98 -29.72
C ASN A 132 17.21 -13.84 -28.60
N ASP A 133 17.63 -14.00 -27.34
CA ASP A 133 16.75 -13.87 -26.18
C ASP A 133 16.44 -12.42 -25.85
N GLU A 134 17.42 -11.51 -25.99
CA GLU A 134 17.20 -10.06 -25.91
C GLU A 134 16.24 -9.59 -27.01
N ILE A 135 16.41 -10.05 -28.25
CA ILE A 135 15.54 -9.69 -29.39
C ILE A 135 14.09 -10.10 -29.12
N LYS A 136 13.84 -11.33 -28.65
CA LYS A 136 12.47 -11.79 -28.31
C LYS A 136 11.80 -10.90 -27.26
N ILE A 137 12.55 -10.48 -26.24
CA ILE A 137 12.04 -9.58 -25.20
C ILE A 137 11.68 -8.21 -25.81
N MET A 138 12.58 -7.65 -26.62
CA MET A 138 12.38 -6.36 -27.27
C MET A 138 11.21 -6.38 -28.25
N ASP A 139 11.05 -7.44 -29.06
CA ASP A 139 9.94 -7.59 -30.01
C ASP A 139 8.59 -7.63 -29.29
N LEU A 140 8.50 -8.38 -28.20
CA LEU A 140 7.28 -8.46 -27.40
C LEU A 140 6.92 -7.10 -26.80
N LEU A 141 7.89 -6.41 -26.21
CA LEU A 141 7.68 -5.09 -25.61
C LEU A 141 7.35 -4.03 -26.67
N ASN A 142 7.98 -4.06 -27.84
CA ASN A 142 7.62 -3.16 -28.94
C ASN A 142 6.20 -3.41 -29.47
N SER A 143 5.69 -4.65 -29.40
CA SER A 143 4.34 -4.98 -29.86
C SER A 143 3.23 -4.59 -28.87
N ARG A 144 3.48 -4.71 -27.55
CA ARG A 144 2.47 -4.46 -26.51
C ARG A 144 2.67 -3.16 -25.74
N GLY A 145 3.82 -2.51 -25.89
CA GLY A 145 4.23 -1.37 -25.08
C GLY A 145 4.58 -1.80 -23.66
N LYS A 146 3.87 -1.25 -22.68
CA LYS A 146 4.10 -1.46 -21.24
C LYS A 146 3.53 -2.81 -20.80
N ILE A 147 4.38 -3.69 -20.25
CA ILE A 147 4.01 -5.04 -19.79
C ILE A 147 4.39 -5.24 -18.32
N LEU A 148 3.56 -5.96 -17.56
CA LEU A 148 3.89 -6.37 -16.19
C LEU A 148 5.04 -7.39 -16.22
N LEU A 149 6.07 -7.18 -15.39
CA LEU A 149 7.26 -8.04 -15.32
C LEU A 149 6.91 -9.51 -15.06
N GLU A 150 5.91 -9.78 -14.23
CA GLU A 150 5.49 -11.15 -13.93
C GLU A 150 4.87 -11.84 -15.15
N ASP A 151 4.13 -11.10 -15.98
CA ASP A 151 3.53 -11.62 -17.20
C ASP A 151 4.60 -11.84 -18.29
N LEU A 152 5.55 -10.91 -18.41
CA LEU A 152 6.72 -11.07 -19.27
C LEU A 152 7.49 -12.35 -18.93
N LYS A 153 7.72 -12.62 -17.65
CA LYS A 153 8.41 -13.84 -17.17
C LYS A 153 7.62 -15.12 -17.48
N LYS A 154 6.30 -15.10 -17.32
CA LYS A 154 5.42 -16.25 -17.61
C LYS A 154 5.36 -16.57 -19.10
N GLU A 155 5.38 -15.56 -19.95
CA GLU A 155 5.23 -15.71 -21.40
C GLU A 155 6.54 -16.15 -22.06
N ILE A 156 7.64 -15.47 -21.74
CA ILE A 156 8.93 -15.70 -22.42
C ILE A 156 9.62 -16.97 -21.89
N LYS A 157 9.38 -17.38 -20.64
CA LYS A 157 9.91 -18.63 -20.03
C LYS A 157 11.42 -18.84 -20.23
N ILE A 158 12.21 -17.77 -20.31
CA ILE A 158 13.67 -17.82 -20.44
C ILE A 158 14.32 -17.92 -19.06
N SER A 159 15.28 -18.84 -18.92
CA SER A 159 16.11 -18.94 -17.72
C SER A 159 17.04 -17.73 -17.61
N GLY A 160 17.09 -17.10 -16.43
CA GLY A 160 17.93 -15.92 -16.24
C GLY A 160 17.41 -14.63 -16.88
N ILE A 161 16.14 -14.57 -17.27
CA ILE A 161 15.49 -13.37 -17.84
C ILE A 161 15.79 -12.08 -17.05
N SER A 162 15.83 -12.12 -15.71
CA SER A 162 16.18 -10.95 -14.91
C SER A 162 17.58 -10.40 -15.19
N LYS A 163 18.56 -11.26 -15.50
CA LYS A 163 19.91 -10.81 -15.89
C LYS A 163 19.88 -10.12 -17.25
N ILE A 164 19.11 -10.67 -18.19
CA ILE A 164 18.94 -10.10 -19.52
C ILE A 164 18.28 -8.72 -19.43
N LEU A 165 17.23 -8.59 -18.61
CA LEU A 165 16.55 -7.31 -18.38
C LEU A 165 17.50 -6.26 -17.79
N ASN A 166 18.33 -6.63 -16.81
CA ASN A 166 19.35 -5.71 -16.27
C ASN A 166 20.33 -5.25 -17.36
N VAL A 167 20.81 -6.16 -18.22
CA VAL A 167 21.73 -5.81 -19.31
C VAL A 167 21.05 -4.87 -20.31
N LEU A 168 19.76 -5.09 -20.62
CA LEU A 168 19.00 -4.23 -21.52
C LEU A 168 18.72 -2.84 -20.91
N GLU A 169 18.52 -2.77 -19.60
CA GLU A 169 18.37 -1.52 -18.85
C GLU A 169 19.71 -0.75 -18.80
N ASP A 170 20.84 -1.45 -18.58
CA ASP A 170 22.19 -0.88 -18.64
C ASP A 170 22.52 -0.33 -20.03
N LYS A 171 22.07 -1.03 -21.10
CA LYS A 171 22.13 -0.57 -22.49
C LYS A 171 21.15 0.59 -22.79
N LYS A 172 20.33 1.00 -21.82
CA LYS A 172 19.27 2.02 -21.95
C LYS A 172 18.29 1.71 -23.08
N LEU A 173 17.95 0.43 -23.27
CA LEU A 173 16.95 -0.01 -24.23
C LEU A 173 15.59 -0.21 -23.56
N LEU A 174 15.59 -0.52 -22.27
CA LEU A 174 14.40 -0.70 -21.44
C LEU A 174 14.39 0.27 -20.27
N VAL A 175 13.19 0.57 -19.78
CA VAL A 175 12.99 1.24 -18.50
C VAL A 175 12.01 0.44 -17.65
N THR A 176 12.34 0.36 -16.36
CA THR A 176 11.48 -0.26 -15.36
C THR A 176 10.70 0.82 -14.62
N THR A 177 9.36 0.74 -14.63
CA THR A 177 8.49 1.64 -13.86
C THR A 177 7.76 0.88 -12.76
N ILE A 178 7.53 1.55 -11.64
CA ILE A 178 6.84 0.98 -10.48
C ILE A 178 5.45 1.60 -10.41
N GLU A 179 4.43 0.76 -10.35
CA GLU A 179 3.08 1.20 -9.96
C GLU A 179 2.75 0.65 -8.59
N ILE A 180 2.27 1.55 -7.73
CA ILE A 180 1.90 1.27 -6.35
C ILE A 180 0.37 1.44 -6.27
N LYS A 181 -0.37 0.34 -6.11
CA LYS A 181 -1.84 0.37 -6.01
C LYS A 181 -2.29 0.07 -4.58
N THR A 182 -3.12 0.92 -4.00
CA THR A 182 -3.78 0.62 -2.72
C THR A 182 -4.93 -0.36 -2.95
N THR A 183 -4.88 -1.53 -2.30
CA THR A 183 -5.91 -2.58 -2.43
C THR A 183 -7.17 -2.30 -1.59
N ILE A 184 -7.17 -1.23 -0.79
CA ILE A 184 -8.25 -0.94 0.15
C ILE A 184 -9.03 0.26 -0.34
N GLU A 185 -10.25 -0.03 -0.77
CA GLU A 185 -11.26 0.99 -0.97
C GLU A 185 -11.57 1.63 0.37
N LYS A 186 -11.67 2.97 0.39
CA LYS A 186 -12.06 3.70 1.60
C LYS A 186 -13.40 3.14 2.08
N LYS A 187 -13.48 2.68 3.33
CA LYS A 187 -14.76 2.29 3.92
C LYS A 187 -15.63 3.54 4.05
N LEU A 188 -16.64 3.63 3.19
CA LEU A 188 -17.65 4.68 3.29
C LEU A 188 -18.69 4.26 4.33
N GLU A 189 -19.03 5.19 5.22
CA GLU A 189 -20.14 5.05 6.14
C GLU A 189 -21.23 6.05 5.76
N ARG A 190 -22.49 5.59 5.73
CA ARG A 190 -23.62 6.48 5.45
C ARG A 190 -23.99 7.21 6.73
N TRP A 191 -23.91 8.53 6.70
CA TRP A 191 -24.35 9.41 7.77
C TRP A 191 -25.69 10.06 7.40
N ILE A 192 -26.53 10.27 8.41
CA ILE A 192 -27.83 10.92 8.27
C ILE A 192 -27.81 12.16 9.13
N LYS A 193 -28.31 13.26 8.58
CA LYS A 193 -28.45 14.55 9.25
C LYS A 193 -29.83 15.11 8.96
N LEU A 194 -30.43 15.75 9.95
CA LEU A 194 -31.66 16.51 9.73
C LEU A 194 -31.33 17.86 9.10
N ILE A 195 -31.96 18.16 7.95
CA ILE A 195 -31.89 19.48 7.31
C ILE A 195 -33.06 20.32 7.84
N ASN A 196 -32.83 21.09 8.91
CA ASN A 196 -33.87 21.92 9.53
C ASN A 196 -33.81 23.40 9.12
N ASN A 197 -32.72 23.90 8.54
CA ASN A 197 -32.54 25.30 8.13
C ASN A 197 -32.95 26.34 9.21
N GLY A 198 -32.79 26.02 10.49
CA GLY A 198 -33.19 26.88 11.61
C GLY A 198 -34.69 26.89 11.94
N LYS A 199 -35.49 26.02 11.32
CA LYS A 199 -36.90 25.83 11.66
C LYS A 199 -37.05 25.10 13.00
N PRO A 200 -38.04 25.48 13.83
CA PRO A 200 -38.35 24.77 15.06
C PRO A 200 -38.90 23.38 14.78
N LEU A 201 -38.70 22.45 15.72
CA LEU A 201 -39.07 21.04 15.60
C LEU A 201 -40.56 20.87 15.27
N GLU A 202 -41.43 21.70 15.84
CA GLU A 202 -42.88 21.67 15.64
C GLU A 202 -43.25 21.87 14.16
N GLU A 203 -42.60 22.82 13.48
CA GLU A 203 -42.85 23.13 12.07
C GLU A 203 -42.43 21.96 11.16
N ILE A 204 -41.32 21.28 11.50
CA ILE A 204 -40.84 20.11 10.76
C ILE A 204 -41.83 18.94 10.91
N LEU A 205 -42.36 18.75 12.12
CA LEU A 205 -43.28 17.67 12.46
C LEU A 205 -44.70 17.86 11.89
N GLU A 206 -45.09 19.08 11.50
CA GLU A 206 -46.34 19.34 10.77
C GLU A 206 -46.33 18.74 9.36
N GLY A 207 -45.17 18.71 8.70
CA GLY A 207 -44.98 18.10 7.38
C GLY A 207 -45.05 16.57 7.37
N ILE A 208 -45.11 15.95 8.54
CA ILE A 208 -45.13 14.49 8.70
C ILE A 208 -46.49 14.03 9.19
N ASN A 209 -47.02 12.96 8.57
CA ASN A 209 -48.27 12.35 8.98
C ASN A 209 -48.22 11.95 10.48
N LYS A 210 -49.26 12.30 11.25
CA LYS A 210 -49.36 11.98 12.68
C LYS A 210 -49.32 10.47 12.97
N GLY A 211 -49.76 9.62 12.04
CA GLY A 211 -49.69 8.16 12.17
C GLY A 211 -48.30 7.55 11.90
N ALA A 212 -47.34 8.33 11.41
CA ALA A 212 -45.98 7.86 11.12
C ALA A 212 -45.07 8.02 12.35
N SER A 213 -45.40 7.31 13.44
CA SER A 213 -44.72 7.42 14.75
C SER A 213 -43.20 7.30 14.63
N LYS A 214 -42.71 6.31 13.89
CA LYS A 214 -41.27 6.08 13.70
C LYS A 214 -40.55 7.19 12.95
N GLN A 215 -41.22 7.85 12.01
CA GLN A 215 -40.64 8.98 11.28
C GLN A 215 -40.49 10.21 12.17
N ARG A 216 -41.48 10.45 13.04
CA ARG A 216 -41.44 11.56 14.00
C ARG A 216 -40.34 11.36 15.03
N GLU A 217 -40.24 10.15 15.59
CA GLU A 217 -39.19 9.77 16.54
C GLU A 217 -37.77 9.91 15.96
N ILE A 218 -37.58 9.56 14.68
CA ILE A 218 -36.30 9.78 13.97
C ILE A 218 -35.99 11.28 13.85
N ILE A 219 -36.96 12.12 13.51
CA ILE A 219 -36.76 13.57 13.38
C ILE A 219 -36.44 14.20 14.73
N GLU A 220 -37.20 13.86 15.78
CA GLU A 220 -36.96 14.33 17.15
C GLU A 220 -35.53 13.97 17.59
N PHE A 221 -35.13 12.72 17.40
CA PHE A 221 -33.78 12.27 17.74
C PHE A 221 -32.68 12.99 16.95
N LEU A 222 -32.87 13.16 15.63
CA LEU A 222 -31.90 13.87 14.79
C LEU A 222 -31.88 15.38 15.05
N TYR A 223 -32.96 15.97 15.55
CA TYR A 223 -33.00 17.39 15.93
C TYR A 223 -32.09 17.66 17.13
N ASP A 224 -32.03 16.73 18.09
CA ASP A 224 -31.18 16.84 19.28
C ASP A 224 -29.71 16.47 18.99
N VAL A 225 -29.47 15.40 18.23
CA VAL A 225 -28.12 14.85 17.98
C VAL A 225 -27.43 15.50 16.77
N GLY A 226 -28.20 16.06 15.84
CA GLY A 226 -27.72 16.69 14.62
C GLY A 226 -27.39 15.68 13.51
N GLU A 227 -26.35 14.88 13.70
CA GLU A 227 -25.92 13.87 12.73
C GLU A 227 -25.44 12.58 13.39
N ILE A 228 -25.69 11.46 12.73
CA ILE A 228 -25.35 10.12 13.24
C ILE A 228 -25.18 9.14 12.09
N SER A 229 -24.42 8.06 12.32
CA SER A 229 -24.31 6.97 11.34
C SER A 229 -25.67 6.27 11.15
N PHE A 230 -25.97 5.85 9.91
CA PHE A 230 -27.19 5.09 9.58
C PHE A 230 -27.32 3.84 10.47
N LYS A 231 -26.18 3.18 10.75
CA LYS A 231 -26.13 1.96 11.54
C LYS A 231 -26.51 2.21 13.00
N GLU A 232 -25.98 3.26 13.61
CA GLU A 232 -26.33 3.65 14.97
C GLU A 232 -27.76 4.15 15.05
N LEU A 233 -28.25 4.96 14.11
CA LEU A 233 -29.66 5.39 14.09
C LEU A 233 -30.61 4.19 14.05
N SER A 234 -30.35 3.23 13.16
CA SER A 234 -31.17 2.02 13.03
C SER A 234 -31.14 1.15 14.31
N SER A 235 -29.99 1.09 14.99
CA SER A 235 -29.84 0.34 16.26
C SER A 235 -30.48 1.04 17.45
N SER A 236 -30.25 2.35 17.61
CA SER A 236 -30.74 3.15 18.73
C SER A 236 -32.25 3.29 18.72
N LEU A 237 -32.83 3.48 17.54
CA LEU A 237 -34.27 3.68 17.40
C LEU A 237 -35.01 2.40 16.99
N ASN A 238 -34.35 1.27 16.73
CA ASN A 238 -35.00 0.12 16.06
C ASN A 238 -35.76 0.55 14.79
N ALA A 239 -35.22 1.52 14.06
CA ALA A 239 -35.84 2.10 12.89
C ALA A 239 -35.56 1.24 11.65
N SER A 240 -36.59 0.92 10.87
CA SER A 240 -36.44 0.22 9.61
C SER A 240 -35.80 1.12 8.55
N SER A 241 -35.02 0.51 7.65
CA SER A 241 -34.42 1.22 6.50
C SER A 241 -35.45 1.91 5.62
N TYR A 242 -36.69 1.41 5.59
CA TYR A 242 -37.82 2.03 4.89
C TYR A 242 -38.23 3.37 5.50
N SER A 243 -38.27 3.48 6.83
CA SER A 243 -38.68 4.71 7.52
C SER A 243 -37.70 5.85 7.26
N ILE A 244 -36.40 5.52 7.26
CA ILE A 244 -35.30 6.47 6.97
C ILE A 244 -35.33 6.90 5.49
N LYS A 245 -35.45 5.94 4.55
CA LYS A 245 -35.56 6.26 3.10
C LYS A 245 -36.80 7.08 2.76
N SER A 246 -37.92 6.81 3.44
CA SER A 246 -39.14 7.60 3.25
C SER A 246 -38.98 9.04 3.74
N LEU A 247 -38.11 9.30 4.72
CA LEU A 247 -37.77 10.66 5.15
C LEU A 247 -36.84 11.32 4.14
N GLU A 248 -35.79 10.64 3.69
CA GLU A 248 -34.87 11.12 2.64
C GLU A 248 -35.60 11.55 1.35
N ASN A 249 -36.68 10.82 0.97
CA ASN A 249 -37.50 11.19 -0.19
C ASN A 249 -38.40 12.41 0.04
N LYS A 250 -38.64 12.80 1.29
CA LYS A 250 -39.48 13.96 1.66
C LYS A 250 -38.67 15.24 1.83
N GLY A 251 -37.34 15.16 1.81
CA GLY A 251 -36.39 16.26 2.01
C GLY A 251 -35.48 16.01 3.20
#